data_AF-A0A7D9E276-F1
#
_entry.id   AF-A0A7D9E276-F1
#
_cell.length_a   1.000
_cell.length_b   1.000
_cell.length_c   1.000
_cell.angle_alpha   90.00
_cell.angle_beta   90.00
_cell.angle_gamma   90.00
#
_symmetry.space_group_name_H-M   'P 1'
#
loop_
_entity.id
_entity.type
_entity.pdbx_description
1 polymer ?
#
loop_
_entity_poly.entity_id
_entity_poly.type
_entity_poly.pdbx_seq_one_letter_code
_entity_poly.pdbx_strand_id
1 'polypeptide(L)'
;MAMNQHAYRENHSTETALIQLTDDCLRNMENGLLTGVALLDFSAAFDLVDHDLLLLKLKDYNFSEGAINWIKSYLTGRISMVNINREFLVHRKLSVDYSITLYADDSTPYHVEENVNLISENLHNDLLNVEEWIRKNRLVLNVEKTKSILIGGRQRIKVAHPLNLSMKNKSITQYSCVKLLGVQMDEALSWKPHCDGLLKDCSKALGLLYRFSKYIPKAALRSIADALILSKLNYCCTVWGSALNRNSLDFLQILQNKVARLIVGCKIHEKSRKELHNELNWLTVRQRIHMRTAMIIHRTLYWKEPFTIYLCNFILSSLPMNMRQDPHRSVKVISYYLRNLFIRRKHFLLERLPEEE
;
A
#
# COMPACT_ATOMS: atom_id res chain seq x y z
N MET A 1 7.22 -17.07 -10.31
CA MET A 1 6.43 -16.79 -9.09
C MET A 1 5.19 -16.10 -9.60
N ALA A 2 4.04 -16.24 -8.93
CA ALA A 2 2.92 -15.35 -9.19
C ALA A 2 3.48 -13.92 -9.29
N MET A 3 3.21 -13.25 -10.41
CA MET A 3 3.87 -11.98 -10.75
C MET A 3 3.61 -10.92 -9.65
N ASN A 4 2.49 -11.10 -8.95
CA ASN A 4 1.89 -10.20 -7.97
C ASN A 4 2.13 -10.58 -6.48
N GLN A 5 3.13 -11.43 -6.17
CA GLN A 5 3.58 -11.66 -4.79
C GLN A 5 4.57 -10.56 -4.39
N HIS A 6 4.29 -9.80 -3.32
CA HIS A 6 5.15 -8.70 -2.85
C HIS A 6 5.84 -8.95 -1.51
N ALA A 7 5.34 -9.85 -0.65
CA ALA A 7 6.02 -10.14 0.60
C ALA A 7 7.25 -11.03 0.41
N TYR A 8 8.25 -10.85 1.29
CA TYR A 8 9.47 -11.66 1.37
C TYR A 8 10.29 -11.77 0.07
N ARG A 9 10.15 -10.78 -0.82
CA ARG A 9 10.93 -10.68 -2.06
C ARG A 9 11.84 -9.47 -2.01
N GLU A 10 13.06 -9.66 -2.50
CA GLU A 10 13.98 -8.56 -2.72
C GLU A 10 13.32 -7.52 -3.63
N ASN A 11 13.45 -6.25 -3.25
CA ASN A 11 12.88 -5.10 -3.93
C ASN A 11 11.35 -5.02 -4.02
N HIS A 12 10.63 -5.76 -3.18
CA HIS A 12 9.17 -5.60 -3.00
C HIS A 12 8.86 -5.15 -1.56
N SER A 13 7.80 -4.37 -1.40
CA SER A 13 7.33 -3.85 -0.12
C SER A 13 5.81 -3.67 -0.10
N THR A 14 5.26 -3.34 1.06
CA THR A 14 3.84 -2.95 1.18
C THR A 14 3.50 -1.77 0.27
N GLU A 15 4.41 -0.81 0.14
CA GLU A 15 4.28 0.35 -0.75
C GLU A 15 4.15 -0.08 -2.20
N THR A 16 4.94 -1.07 -2.65
CA THR A 16 4.86 -1.57 -4.03
C THR A 16 3.53 -2.27 -4.35
N ALA A 17 3.03 -3.11 -3.43
CA ALA A 17 1.75 -3.80 -3.61
C ALA A 17 0.59 -2.80 -3.71
N LEU A 18 0.58 -1.80 -2.82
CA LEU A 18 -0.43 -0.75 -2.83
C LEU A 18 -0.36 0.14 -4.07
N ILE A 19 0.85 0.45 -4.58
CA ILE A 19 1.00 1.22 -5.82
C ILE A 19 0.33 0.48 -6.98
N GLN A 20 0.62 -0.82 -7.15
CA GLN A 20 0.05 -1.61 -8.25
C GLN A 20 -1.47 -1.67 -8.18
N LEU A 21 -2.03 -2.09 -7.03
CA LEU A 21 -3.48 -2.19 -6.85
C LEU A 21 -4.17 -0.83 -7.08
N THR A 22 -3.62 0.24 -6.50
CA THR A 22 -4.19 1.59 -6.64
C THR A 22 -4.19 2.05 -8.10
N ASP A 23 -3.11 1.77 -8.83
CA ASP A 23 -2.98 2.18 -10.23
C ASP A 23 -3.93 1.40 -11.14
N ASP A 24 -4.10 0.09 -10.91
CA ASP A 24 -5.10 -0.73 -11.58
C ASP A 24 -6.51 -0.17 -11.36
N CYS A 25 -6.89 0.08 -10.11
CA CYS A 25 -8.19 0.67 -9.79
C CYS A 25 -8.40 2.04 -10.46
N LEU A 26 -7.38 2.92 -10.46
CA LEU A 26 -7.49 4.24 -11.09
C LEU A 26 -7.68 4.14 -12.60
N ARG A 27 -6.97 3.25 -13.30
CA ARG A 27 -7.16 3.03 -14.75
C ARG A 27 -8.55 2.50 -15.07
N ASN A 28 -9.04 1.59 -14.24
CA ASN A 28 -10.40 1.07 -14.39
C ASN A 28 -11.42 2.22 -14.24
N MET A 29 -11.22 3.10 -13.25
CA MET A 29 -12.06 4.29 -13.08
C MET A 29 -12.00 5.25 -14.27
N GLU A 30 -10.82 5.46 -14.89
CA GLU A 30 -10.66 6.27 -16.10
C GLU A 30 -11.46 5.70 -17.29
N ASN A 31 -11.51 4.37 -17.41
CA ASN A 31 -12.33 3.67 -18.39
C ASN A 31 -13.81 3.58 -17.97
N GLY A 32 -14.18 4.22 -16.87
CA GLY A 32 -15.51 4.17 -16.30
C GLY A 32 -15.85 2.85 -15.63
N LEU A 33 -14.96 1.88 -15.48
CA LEU A 33 -15.24 0.58 -14.87
C LEU A 33 -15.32 0.65 -13.33
N LEU A 34 -15.87 -0.39 -12.72
CA LEU A 34 -15.85 -0.63 -11.28
C LEU A 34 -14.87 -1.77 -10.95
N THR A 35 -14.27 -1.73 -9.77
CA THR A 35 -13.36 -2.78 -9.28
C THR A 35 -13.86 -3.33 -7.96
N GLY A 36 -14.31 -4.58 -7.93
CA GLY A 36 -14.64 -5.27 -6.69
C GLY A 36 -13.41 -5.96 -6.12
N VAL A 37 -13.16 -5.78 -4.83
CA VAL A 37 -12.00 -6.33 -4.13
C VAL A 37 -12.48 -7.10 -2.91
N ALA A 38 -11.97 -8.32 -2.74
CA ALA A 38 -12.10 -9.07 -1.49
C ALA A 38 -10.74 -9.12 -0.79
N LEU A 39 -10.72 -8.83 0.51
CA LEU A 39 -9.55 -8.85 1.37
C LEU A 39 -9.68 -10.08 2.27
N LEU A 40 -8.92 -11.13 1.96
CA LEU A 40 -8.93 -12.37 2.70
C LEU A 40 -7.96 -12.29 3.87
N ASP A 41 -8.38 -12.79 5.03
CA ASP A 41 -7.55 -12.88 6.23
C ASP A 41 -7.49 -14.34 6.71
N PHE A 42 -6.29 -14.90 6.81
CA PHE A 42 -6.07 -16.25 7.30
C PHE A 42 -5.95 -16.24 8.83
N SER A 43 -6.65 -17.15 9.50
CA SER A 43 -6.49 -17.32 10.94
C SER A 43 -5.14 -17.96 11.22
N ALA A 44 -4.23 -17.26 11.90
CA ALA A 44 -2.97 -17.83 12.41
C ALA A 44 -2.22 -18.62 11.32
N ALA A 45 -2.03 -18.00 10.15
CA ALA A 45 -1.61 -18.66 8.92
C ALA A 45 -0.36 -19.54 9.05
N PHE A 46 0.58 -19.16 9.93
CA PHE A 46 1.81 -19.91 10.19
C PHE A 46 1.63 -21.04 11.21
N ASP A 47 0.75 -20.87 12.20
CA ASP A 47 0.51 -21.87 13.26
C ASP A 47 -0.34 -23.04 12.75
N LEU A 48 -1.14 -22.82 11.71
CA LEU A 48 -2.06 -23.81 11.15
C LEU A 48 -1.54 -24.49 9.87
N VAL A 49 -0.26 -24.30 9.52
CA VAL A 49 0.35 -25.02 8.40
C VAL A 49 0.50 -26.50 8.77
N ASP A 50 -0.17 -27.37 8.04
CA ASP A 50 0.02 -28.82 8.19
C ASP A 50 1.44 -29.21 7.75
N HIS A 51 2.25 -29.64 8.70
CA HIS A 51 3.66 -29.96 8.47
C HIS A 51 3.84 -31.14 7.52
N ASP A 52 2.98 -32.16 7.60
CA ASP A 52 3.09 -33.33 6.73
C ASP A 52 2.75 -32.95 5.28
N LEU A 53 1.72 -32.14 5.08
CA LEU A 53 1.35 -31.63 3.77
C LEU A 53 2.42 -30.69 3.19
N LEU A 54 3.05 -29.86 4.02
CA LEU A 54 4.16 -29.02 3.61
C LEU A 54 5.35 -29.85 3.14
N LEU A 55 5.72 -30.91 3.87
CA LEU A 55 6.82 -31.80 3.50
C LEU A 55 6.52 -32.57 2.19
N LEU A 56 5.28 -33.00 2.00
CA LEU A 56 4.83 -33.60 0.73
C LEU A 56 4.99 -32.63 -0.44
N LYS A 57 4.58 -31.37 -0.28
CA LYS A 57 4.77 -30.35 -1.33
C LYS A 57 6.24 -30.05 -1.63
N LEU A 58 7.09 -30.03 -0.60
CA LEU A 58 8.54 -29.83 -0.81
C LEU A 58 9.14 -30.97 -1.64
N LYS A 59 8.66 -32.20 -1.41
CA LYS A 59 9.01 -33.37 -2.25
C LYS A 59 8.53 -33.20 -3.69
N ASP A 60 7.28 -32.76 -3.88
CA ASP A 60 6.72 -32.50 -5.22
C ASP A 60 7.42 -31.33 -5.94
N TYR A 61 7.99 -30.38 -5.19
CA TYR A 61 8.84 -29.30 -5.72
C TYR A 61 10.29 -29.72 -5.97
N ASN A 62 10.61 -31.02 -5.90
CA ASN A 62 11.92 -31.61 -6.15
C ASN A 62 13.03 -31.11 -5.21
N PHE A 63 12.71 -30.81 -3.94
CA PHE A 63 13.75 -30.60 -2.92
C PHE A 63 14.45 -31.92 -2.61
N SER A 64 15.74 -31.85 -2.24
CA SER A 64 16.48 -33.03 -1.84
C SER A 64 15.95 -33.61 -0.54
N GLU A 65 16.02 -34.94 -0.40
CA GLU A 65 15.58 -35.64 0.82
C GLU A 65 16.30 -35.10 2.08
N GLY A 66 17.57 -34.69 1.94
CA GLY A 66 18.32 -34.04 3.00
C GLY A 66 17.74 -32.69 3.43
N ALA A 67 17.31 -31.85 2.48
CA ALA A 67 16.67 -30.57 2.78
C ALA A 67 15.29 -30.76 3.41
N ILE A 68 14.52 -31.73 2.92
CA ILE A 68 13.20 -32.07 3.47
C ILE A 68 13.33 -32.57 4.91
N ASN A 69 14.30 -33.45 5.20
CA ASN A 69 14.56 -33.94 6.56
C ASN A 69 15.05 -32.84 7.50
N TRP A 70 15.87 -31.90 7.00
CA TRP A 70 16.28 -30.73 7.76
C TRP A 70 15.09 -29.84 8.12
N ILE A 71 14.20 -29.54 7.16
CA ILE A 71 12.96 -28.77 7.39
C ILE A 71 12.02 -29.53 8.34
N LYS A 72 11.87 -30.85 8.19
CA LYS A 72 11.08 -31.69 9.10
C LYS A 72 11.60 -31.58 10.53
N SER A 73 12.90 -31.74 10.74
CA SER A 73 13.55 -31.58 12.05
C SER A 73 13.42 -30.15 12.60
N TYR A 74 13.39 -29.14 11.72
CA TYR A 74 13.16 -27.75 12.12
C TYR A 74 11.72 -27.56 12.62
N LEU A 75 10.72 -28.18 11.99
CA LEU A 75 9.30 -27.98 12.30
C LEU A 75 8.75 -28.86 13.45
N THR A 76 9.41 -29.97 13.78
CA THR A 76 8.95 -30.89 14.84
C THR A 76 9.44 -30.46 16.24
N GLY A 77 8.57 -30.58 17.25
CA GLY A 77 8.95 -30.45 18.67
C GLY A 77 9.22 -29.03 19.17
N ARG A 78 8.67 -28.00 18.53
CA ARG A 78 8.93 -26.61 18.92
C ARG A 78 8.03 -26.07 20.02
N ILE A 79 8.66 -25.26 20.88
CA ILE A 79 8.03 -24.31 21.79
C ILE A 79 8.60 -22.93 21.41
N SER A 80 7.76 -21.97 21.05
CA SER A 80 8.21 -20.68 20.52
C SER A 80 8.69 -19.74 21.62
N MET A 81 9.91 -19.19 21.48
CA MET A 81 10.41 -18.00 22.19
C MET A 81 11.07 -17.05 21.19
N VAL A 82 10.88 -15.74 21.36
CA VAL A 82 11.38 -14.71 20.43
C VAL A 82 12.80 -14.30 20.82
N ASN A 83 13.78 -14.58 19.96
CA ASN A 83 15.14 -14.03 20.05
C ASN A 83 15.42 -13.14 18.83
N ILE A 84 15.83 -11.91 19.08
CA ILE A 84 16.12 -10.90 18.07
C ILE A 84 17.58 -11.08 17.65
N ASN A 85 17.84 -11.76 16.53
CA ASN A 85 19.03 -11.52 15.69
C ASN A 85 18.80 -12.04 14.26
N ARG A 86 19.07 -11.15 13.29
CA ARG A 86 18.63 -11.18 11.90
C ARG A 86 19.62 -11.93 11.00
N GLU A 87 19.11 -12.78 10.10
CA GLU A 87 19.66 -13.01 8.75
C GLU A 87 18.63 -13.77 7.87
N PHE A 88 18.53 -13.45 6.58
CA PHE A 88 17.57 -14.04 5.63
C PHE A 88 18.26 -14.55 4.36
N LEU A 89 17.86 -15.73 3.88
CA LEU A 89 18.25 -16.32 2.59
C LEU A 89 17.06 -16.35 1.61
N VAL A 90 17.35 -16.05 0.33
CA VAL A 90 16.38 -15.87 -0.79
C VAL A 90 16.16 -17.17 -1.57
N HIS A 91 14.92 -17.51 -1.97
CA HIS A 91 14.60 -18.63 -2.89
C HIS A 91 13.59 -18.26 -4.01
N ARG A 92 13.60 -19.06 -5.08
CA ARG A 92 13.29 -18.78 -6.52
C ARG A 92 11.83 -19.04 -6.98
N LYS A 93 11.51 -18.55 -8.19
CA LYS A 93 10.23 -18.35 -8.93
C LYS A 93 9.40 -19.60 -9.38
N LEU A 94 8.04 -19.55 -9.25
CA LEU A 94 6.99 -20.28 -10.04
C LEU A 94 5.74 -19.46 -10.51
N SER A 95 5.57 -19.11 -11.81
CA SER A 95 4.56 -18.12 -12.29
C SER A 95 3.13 -18.64 -12.39
N VAL A 96 2.16 -17.81 -12.00
CA VAL A 96 0.72 -18.01 -12.23
C VAL A 96 0.10 -16.64 -12.55
N ASP A 97 -0.69 -16.58 -13.62
CA ASP A 97 -1.42 -15.43 -14.15
C ASP A 97 -2.85 -15.39 -13.57
N TYR A 98 -3.07 -14.60 -12.52
CA TYR A 98 -4.40 -14.17 -12.07
C TYR A 98 -4.32 -12.77 -11.43
N SER A 99 -5.41 -12.00 -11.50
CA SER A 99 -5.60 -10.65 -10.92
C SER A 99 -5.71 -10.68 -9.39
N ILE A 100 -4.67 -11.16 -8.72
CA ILE A 100 -4.60 -11.27 -7.26
C ILE A 100 -3.36 -10.53 -6.79
N THR A 101 -3.50 -9.59 -5.85
CA THR A 101 -2.35 -8.99 -5.16
C THR A 101 -2.10 -9.76 -3.87
N LEU A 102 -0.88 -10.27 -3.68
CA LEU A 102 -0.52 -11.10 -2.52
C LEU A 102 0.58 -10.42 -1.70
N TYR A 103 0.37 -10.28 -0.39
CA TYR A 103 1.39 -9.88 0.56
C TYR A 103 1.34 -10.77 1.81
N ALA A 104 2.23 -11.76 1.87
CA ALA A 104 2.29 -12.76 2.94
C ALA A 104 0.97 -13.53 3.00
N ASP A 105 0.24 -13.43 4.11
CA ASP A 105 -1.09 -13.98 4.33
C ASP A 105 -2.21 -13.12 3.74
N ASP A 106 -2.01 -11.80 3.61
CA ASP A 106 -2.98 -10.89 2.99
C ASP A 106 -3.12 -11.22 1.49
N SER A 107 -4.22 -11.89 1.14
CA SER A 107 -4.57 -12.25 -0.24
C SER A 107 -5.73 -11.38 -0.72
N THR A 108 -5.50 -10.63 -1.80
CA THR A 108 -6.45 -9.62 -2.30
C THR A 108 -6.84 -9.89 -3.75
N PRO A 109 -7.77 -10.83 -4.01
CA PRO A 109 -8.39 -10.99 -5.33
C PRO A 109 -9.25 -9.77 -5.69
N TYR A 110 -9.23 -9.39 -6.97
CA TYR A 110 -10.09 -8.32 -7.49
C TYR A 110 -10.57 -8.61 -8.90
N HIS A 111 -11.78 -8.12 -9.21
CA HIS A 111 -12.41 -8.20 -10.53
C HIS A 111 -12.84 -6.82 -11.02
N VAL A 112 -12.87 -6.66 -12.34
CA VAL A 112 -13.10 -5.37 -13.00
C VAL A 112 -14.17 -5.55 -14.07
N GLU A 113 -15.29 -4.84 -13.92
CA GLU A 113 -16.37 -4.86 -14.91
C GLU A 113 -17.16 -3.55 -14.90
N GLU A 114 -18.02 -3.36 -15.89
CA GLU A 114 -19.03 -2.30 -15.87
C GLU A 114 -20.18 -2.62 -14.91
N ASN A 115 -20.61 -3.89 -14.86
CA ASN A 115 -21.77 -4.34 -14.12
C ASN A 115 -21.38 -5.01 -12.80
N VAL A 116 -21.88 -4.47 -11.68
CA VAL A 116 -21.60 -4.96 -10.32
C VAL A 116 -22.04 -6.41 -10.10
N ASN A 117 -23.09 -6.87 -10.79
CA ASN A 117 -23.57 -8.24 -10.67
C ASN A 117 -22.51 -9.22 -11.22
N LEU A 118 -21.89 -8.89 -12.35
CA LEU A 118 -20.83 -9.70 -12.93
C LEU A 118 -19.57 -9.70 -12.06
N ILE A 119 -19.23 -8.54 -11.44
CA ILE A 119 -18.17 -8.47 -10.43
C ILE A 119 -18.49 -9.40 -9.25
N SER A 120 -19.72 -9.36 -8.75
CA SER A 120 -20.15 -10.19 -7.61
C SER A 120 -20.07 -11.67 -7.95
N GLU A 121 -20.53 -12.07 -9.14
CA GLU A 121 -20.49 -13.45 -9.61
C GLU A 121 -19.06 -13.97 -9.77
N ASN A 122 -18.21 -13.22 -10.48
CA ASN A 122 -16.81 -13.60 -10.72
C ASN A 122 -16.03 -13.68 -9.41
N LEU A 123 -16.18 -12.67 -8.54
CA LEU A 123 -15.50 -12.64 -7.26
C LEU A 123 -16.03 -13.73 -6.31
N HIS A 124 -17.32 -14.07 -6.36
CA HIS A 124 -17.88 -15.18 -5.59
C HIS A 124 -17.33 -16.53 -6.08
N ASN A 125 -17.23 -16.75 -7.40
CA ASN A 125 -16.62 -17.95 -7.96
C ASN A 125 -15.14 -18.10 -7.54
N ASP A 126 -14.39 -17.00 -7.53
CA ASP A 126 -13.01 -17.01 -7.01
C ASP A 126 -12.95 -17.33 -5.53
N LEU A 127 -13.87 -16.80 -4.72
CA LEU A 127 -13.95 -17.13 -3.30
C LEU A 127 -14.24 -18.62 -3.07
N LEU A 128 -15.08 -19.25 -3.89
CA LEU A 128 -15.33 -20.70 -3.84
C LEU A 128 -14.08 -21.51 -4.21
N ASN A 129 -13.37 -21.12 -5.27
CA ASN A 129 -12.11 -21.73 -5.67
C ASN A 129 -11.05 -21.62 -4.55
N VAL A 130 -10.97 -20.45 -3.92
CA VAL A 130 -10.09 -20.21 -2.79
C VAL A 130 -10.53 -21.06 -1.59
N GLU A 131 -11.81 -21.14 -1.27
CA GLU A 131 -12.33 -21.98 -0.19
C GLU A 131 -11.94 -23.47 -0.39
N GLU A 132 -12.09 -23.98 -1.62
CA GLU A 132 -11.70 -25.35 -1.95
C GLU A 132 -10.19 -25.56 -1.82
N TRP A 133 -9.39 -24.60 -2.31
CA TRP A 133 -7.94 -24.64 -2.17
C TRP A 133 -7.53 -24.62 -0.70
N ILE A 134 -8.09 -23.73 0.11
CA ILE A 134 -7.83 -23.61 1.55
C ILE A 134 -8.17 -24.91 2.26
N ARG A 135 -9.31 -25.53 1.93
CA ARG A 135 -9.72 -26.83 2.46
C ARG A 135 -8.73 -27.94 2.10
N LYS A 136 -8.32 -28.04 0.83
CA LYS A 136 -7.30 -29.00 0.37
C LYS A 136 -5.97 -28.81 1.08
N ASN A 137 -5.64 -27.56 1.43
CA ASN A 137 -4.41 -27.19 2.10
C ASN A 137 -4.49 -27.20 3.63
N ARG A 138 -5.63 -27.64 4.20
CA ARG A 138 -5.89 -27.71 5.65
C ARG A 138 -5.67 -26.37 6.36
N LEU A 139 -5.84 -25.25 5.64
CA LEU A 139 -5.73 -23.90 6.18
C LEU A 139 -7.08 -23.45 6.74
N VAL A 140 -7.05 -22.50 7.68
CA VAL A 140 -8.26 -21.91 8.26
C VAL A 140 -8.34 -20.43 7.92
N LEU A 141 -9.41 -20.07 7.22
CA LEU A 141 -9.72 -18.69 6.88
C LEU A 141 -10.64 -18.05 7.93
N ASN A 142 -10.40 -16.77 8.24
CA ASN A 142 -11.23 -15.96 9.10
C ASN A 142 -12.30 -15.21 8.30
N VAL A 143 -13.50 -15.80 8.20
CA VAL A 143 -14.59 -15.21 7.40
C VAL A 143 -15.06 -13.87 7.99
N GLU A 144 -15.02 -13.71 9.32
CA GLU A 144 -15.48 -12.48 9.99
C GLU A 144 -14.50 -11.32 9.81
N LYS A 145 -13.22 -11.62 9.62
CA LYS A 145 -12.21 -10.61 9.29
C LYS A 145 -12.05 -10.36 7.79
N THR A 146 -12.62 -11.24 6.96
CA THR A 146 -12.68 -11.05 5.51
C THR A 146 -13.60 -9.88 5.19
N LYS A 147 -13.11 -8.96 4.35
CA LYS A 147 -13.84 -7.74 3.98
C LYS A 147 -13.96 -7.65 2.48
N SER A 148 -14.99 -6.97 2.00
CA SER A 148 -15.06 -6.56 0.60
C SER A 148 -15.16 -5.04 0.47
N ILE A 149 -14.74 -4.52 -0.67
CA ILE A 149 -14.89 -3.12 -1.05
C ILE A 149 -15.14 -3.04 -2.55
N LEU A 150 -16.05 -2.14 -2.94
CA LEU A 150 -16.28 -1.79 -4.35
C LEU A 150 -15.63 -0.43 -4.61
N ILE A 151 -14.70 -0.39 -5.56
CA ILE A 151 -13.89 0.79 -5.89
C ILE A 151 -14.35 1.34 -7.24
N GLY A 152 -14.44 2.66 -7.36
CA GLY A 152 -14.96 3.29 -8.56
C GLY A 152 -15.04 4.82 -8.51
N GLY A 153 -15.49 5.41 -9.62
CA GLY A 153 -15.87 6.82 -9.63
C GLY A 153 -17.07 7.09 -8.71
N ARG A 154 -17.04 8.19 -7.94
CA ARG A 154 -18.08 8.53 -6.95
C ARG A 154 -19.52 8.43 -7.48
N GLN A 155 -19.75 8.84 -8.72
CA GLN A 155 -21.09 8.79 -9.32
C GLN A 155 -21.53 7.36 -9.63
N ARG A 156 -20.62 6.49 -10.11
CA ARG A 156 -20.93 5.08 -10.36
C ARG A 156 -21.16 4.33 -9.06
N ILE A 157 -20.33 4.55 -8.03
CA ILE A 157 -20.50 3.93 -6.72
C ILE A 157 -21.87 4.27 -6.11
N LYS A 158 -22.31 5.53 -6.21
CA LYS A 158 -23.61 5.96 -5.68
C LYS A 158 -24.81 5.21 -6.27
N VAL A 159 -24.70 4.77 -7.52
CA VAL A 159 -25.77 4.07 -8.26
C VAL A 159 -25.57 2.55 -8.22
N ALA A 160 -24.39 2.09 -7.81
CA ALA A 160 -24.06 0.67 -7.70
C ALA A 160 -24.79 0.02 -6.51
N HIS A 161 -25.31 -1.18 -6.75
CA HIS A 161 -25.78 -2.04 -5.66
C HIS A 161 -24.58 -2.64 -4.90
N PRO A 162 -24.73 -3.04 -3.63
CA PRO A 162 -23.67 -3.74 -2.90
C PRO A 162 -23.30 -5.08 -3.54
N LEU A 163 -22.04 -5.47 -3.41
CA LEU A 163 -21.53 -6.78 -3.79
C LEU A 163 -22.22 -7.87 -2.97
N ASN A 164 -22.79 -8.87 -3.66
CA ASN A 164 -23.38 -10.03 -3.00
C ASN A 164 -22.35 -11.17 -2.95
N LEU A 165 -21.62 -11.24 -1.84
CA LEU A 165 -20.56 -12.23 -1.63
C LEU A 165 -20.86 -13.06 -0.39
N SER A 166 -20.62 -14.36 -0.48
CA SER A 166 -20.65 -15.27 0.66
C SER A 166 -19.49 -16.26 0.60
N MET A 167 -19.09 -16.76 1.76
CA MET A 167 -18.05 -17.77 1.92
C MET A 167 -18.38 -18.62 3.15
N LYS A 168 -18.24 -19.95 3.07
CA LYS A 168 -18.70 -20.88 4.12
C LYS A 168 -20.14 -20.62 4.59
N ASN A 169 -21.05 -20.30 3.67
CA ASN A 169 -22.45 -19.90 3.94
C ASN A 169 -22.63 -18.66 4.84
N LYS A 170 -21.58 -17.85 5.06
CA LYS A 170 -21.67 -16.55 5.74
C LYS A 170 -21.52 -15.43 4.71
N SER A 171 -22.34 -14.39 4.82
CA SER A 171 -22.22 -13.20 3.97
C SER A 171 -20.97 -12.40 4.33
N ILE A 172 -20.24 -11.94 3.33
CA ILE A 172 -19.07 -11.06 3.49
C ILE A 172 -19.56 -9.61 3.47
N THR A 173 -19.17 -8.84 4.48
CA THR A 173 -19.59 -7.44 4.60
C THR A 173 -18.79 -6.54 3.66
N GLN A 174 -19.49 -5.74 2.85
CA GLN A 174 -18.90 -4.66 2.06
C GLN A 174 -18.70 -3.41 2.93
N TYR A 175 -17.50 -2.84 2.86
CA TYR A 175 -17.15 -1.59 3.52
C TYR A 175 -16.84 -0.50 2.49
N SER A 176 -17.16 0.76 2.84
CA SER A 176 -16.76 1.93 2.04
C SER A 176 -15.30 2.35 2.26
N CYS A 177 -14.66 1.82 3.31
CA CYS A 177 -13.26 2.05 3.63
C CYS A 177 -12.65 0.82 4.32
N VAL A 178 -11.53 0.33 3.79
CA VAL A 178 -10.81 -0.84 4.32
C VAL A 178 -9.36 -0.48 4.61
N LYS A 179 -8.76 -1.15 5.59
CA LYS A 179 -7.33 -1.02 5.87
C LYS A 179 -6.59 -2.17 5.20
N LEU A 180 -5.70 -1.85 4.27
CA LEU A 180 -4.85 -2.80 3.55
C LEU A 180 -3.39 -2.41 3.75
N LEU A 181 -2.56 -3.34 4.22
CA LEU A 181 -1.11 -3.13 4.42
C LEU A 181 -0.77 -1.85 5.20
N GLY A 182 -1.58 -1.51 6.21
CA GLY A 182 -1.37 -0.33 7.05
C GLY A 182 -2.01 0.97 6.55
N VAL A 183 -2.49 1.02 5.30
CA VAL A 183 -3.09 2.21 4.68
C VAL A 183 -4.61 2.04 4.60
N GLN A 184 -5.37 3.11 4.88
CA GLN A 184 -6.83 3.10 4.74
C GLN A 184 -7.20 3.54 3.33
N MET A 185 -7.96 2.71 2.63
CA MET A 185 -8.39 2.92 1.25
C MET A 185 -9.90 2.99 1.22
N ASP A 186 -10.43 4.13 0.75
CA ASP A 186 -11.86 4.33 0.52
C ASP A 186 -12.26 3.96 -0.91
N GLU A 187 -13.55 3.69 -1.09
CA GLU A 187 -14.17 3.29 -2.37
C GLU A 187 -13.87 4.25 -3.54
N ALA A 188 -13.64 5.53 -3.26
CA ALA A 188 -13.32 6.55 -4.28
C ALA A 188 -11.81 6.88 -4.38
N LEU A 189 -10.96 6.14 -3.66
CA LEU A 189 -9.51 6.38 -3.56
C LEU A 189 -9.16 7.85 -3.24
N SER A 190 -9.96 8.49 -2.38
CA SER A 190 -9.73 9.88 -1.96
C SER A 190 -8.63 10.01 -0.91
N TRP A 191 -8.35 8.91 -0.19
CA TRP A 191 -7.38 8.81 0.92
C TRP A 191 -7.66 9.74 2.10
N LYS A 192 -8.82 10.41 2.11
CA LYS A 192 -9.21 11.31 3.18
C LYS A 192 -9.31 10.60 4.53
N PRO A 193 -9.96 9.42 4.65
CA PRO A 193 -10.02 8.71 5.93
C PRO A 193 -8.62 8.37 6.47
N HIS A 194 -7.70 7.98 5.58
CA HIS A 194 -6.30 7.72 5.96
C HIS A 194 -5.61 8.96 6.49
N CYS A 195 -5.73 10.09 5.78
CA CYS A 195 -5.15 11.36 6.20
C CYS A 195 -5.71 11.82 7.56
N ASP A 196 -7.02 11.73 7.76
CA ASP A 196 -7.67 12.09 9.01
C ASP A 196 -7.20 11.19 10.17
N GLY A 197 -7.05 9.88 9.91
CA GLY A 197 -6.46 8.92 10.85
C GLY A 197 -5.00 9.23 11.21
N LEU A 198 -4.17 9.51 10.21
CA LEU A 198 -2.77 9.93 10.40
C LEU A 198 -2.68 11.21 11.23
N LEU A 199 -3.50 12.23 10.93
CA LEU A 199 -3.54 13.48 11.67
C LEU A 199 -3.92 13.25 13.13
N LYS A 200 -4.93 12.40 13.39
CA LYS A 200 -5.37 12.04 14.74
C LYS A 200 -4.25 11.38 15.53
N ASP A 201 -3.60 10.37 14.95
CA ASP A 201 -2.55 9.61 15.64
C ASP A 201 -1.28 10.42 15.85
N CYS A 202 -0.87 11.22 14.87
CA CYS A 202 0.29 12.09 15.02
C CYS A 202 0.02 13.25 15.97
N SER A 203 -1.21 13.77 16.03
CA SER A 203 -1.58 14.82 16.99
C SER A 203 -1.54 14.32 18.43
N LYS A 204 -1.94 13.06 18.69
CA LYS A 204 -1.77 12.42 20.00
C LYS A 204 -0.28 12.34 20.39
N ALA A 205 0.56 11.85 19.49
CA ALA A 205 2.01 11.78 19.70
C ALA A 205 2.61 13.17 19.96
N LEU A 206 2.21 14.17 19.18
CA LEU A 206 2.63 15.56 19.36
C LEU A 206 2.18 16.12 20.72
N GLY A 207 0.96 15.81 21.17
CA GLY A 207 0.47 16.18 22.49
C GLY A 207 1.33 15.62 23.63
N LEU A 208 1.76 14.36 23.52
CA LEU A 208 2.71 13.75 24.46
C LEU A 208 4.07 14.47 24.40
N LEU A 209 4.59 14.70 23.19
CA LEU A 209 5.86 15.41 23.01
C LEU A 209 5.83 16.81 23.62
N TYR A 210 4.74 17.58 23.48
CA TYR A 210 4.63 18.88 24.13
C TYR A 210 4.78 18.79 25.65
N ARG A 211 4.18 17.78 26.29
CA ARG A 211 4.26 17.59 27.75
C ARG A 211 5.66 17.26 28.24
N PHE A 212 6.36 16.39 27.52
CA PHE A 212 7.69 15.91 27.95
C PHE A 212 8.86 16.69 27.35
N SER A 213 8.62 17.55 26.36
CA SER A 213 9.67 18.30 25.63
C SER A 213 10.63 19.07 26.53
N LYS A 214 10.15 19.58 27.68
CA LYS A 214 10.97 20.32 28.65
C LYS A 214 12.04 19.47 29.34
N TYR A 215 11.84 18.15 29.39
CA TYR A 215 12.71 17.22 30.10
C TYR A 215 13.59 16.40 29.14
N ILE A 216 13.42 16.56 27.84
CA ILE A 216 14.10 15.76 26.82
C ILE A 216 15.08 16.66 26.05
N PRO A 217 16.37 16.27 25.90
CA PRO A 217 17.31 17.00 25.06
C PRO A 217 16.79 17.15 23.62
N LYS A 218 17.06 18.30 22.97
CA LYS A 218 16.55 18.60 21.62
C LYS A 218 16.87 17.53 20.57
N ALA A 219 18.06 16.92 20.63
CA ALA A 219 18.46 15.85 19.73
C ALA A 219 17.57 14.59 19.91
N ALA A 220 17.34 14.16 21.15
CA ALA A 220 16.46 13.04 21.45
C ALA A 220 15.00 13.35 21.08
N LEU A 221 14.54 14.58 21.34
CA LEU A 221 13.20 15.04 20.95
C LEU A 221 13.00 14.96 19.44
N ARG A 222 14.01 15.33 18.65
CA ARG A 222 14.01 15.17 17.18
C ARG A 222 13.90 13.69 16.80
N SER A 223 14.72 12.81 17.37
CA SER A 223 14.66 11.37 17.06
C SER A 223 13.30 10.75 17.39
N ILE A 224 12.69 11.12 18.52
CA ILE A 224 11.36 10.64 18.91
C ILE A 224 10.30 11.18 17.94
N ALA A 225 10.36 12.46 17.58
CA ALA A 225 9.45 13.05 16.61
C ALA A 225 9.57 12.39 15.22
N ASP A 226 10.80 12.12 14.78
CA ASP A 226 11.07 11.42 13.52
C ASP A 226 10.48 10.00 13.57
N ALA A 227 10.66 9.28 14.68
CA ALA A 227 10.19 7.91 14.87
C ALA A 227 8.67 7.77 15.03
N LEU A 228 7.99 8.72 15.69
CA LEU A 228 6.56 8.61 15.99
C LEU A 228 5.65 9.35 15.01
N ILE A 229 6.16 10.40 14.36
CA ILE A 229 5.38 11.28 13.47
C ILE A 229 5.89 11.21 12.04
N LEU A 230 7.17 11.57 11.78
CA LEU A 230 7.65 11.61 10.39
C LEU A 230 7.67 10.23 9.74
N SER A 231 7.98 9.16 10.48
CA SER A 231 7.91 7.78 9.99
C SER A 231 6.53 7.43 9.44
N LYS A 232 5.45 7.83 10.14
CA LYS A 232 4.06 7.62 9.74
C LYS A 232 3.70 8.45 8.50
N LEU A 233 4.14 9.72 8.46
CA LEU A 233 3.95 10.57 7.27
C LEU A 233 4.70 10.07 6.04
N ASN A 234 5.80 9.33 6.23
CA ASN A 234 6.61 8.77 5.16
C ASN A 234 6.11 7.40 4.68
N TYR A 235 5.36 6.67 5.51
CA TYR A 235 4.90 5.32 5.19
C TYR A 235 3.89 5.34 4.03
N CYS A 236 4.22 4.64 2.94
CA CYS A 236 3.42 4.54 1.72
C CYS A 236 2.94 5.89 1.15
N CYS A 237 3.64 6.99 1.41
CA CYS A 237 3.15 8.32 1.03
C CYS A 237 3.16 8.58 -0.47
N THR A 238 3.82 7.72 -1.25
CA THR A 238 3.72 7.74 -2.72
C THR A 238 2.37 7.23 -3.24
N VAL A 239 1.65 6.42 -2.44
CA VAL A 239 0.32 5.90 -2.76
C VAL A 239 -0.73 6.99 -2.53
N TRP A 240 -0.87 7.42 -1.27
CA TRP A 240 -1.94 8.33 -0.85
C TRP A 240 -1.59 9.81 -1.07
N GLY A 241 -0.31 10.19 -0.93
CA GLY A 241 0.10 11.60 -0.86
C GLY A 241 -0.15 12.40 -2.13
N SER A 242 -0.03 11.75 -3.29
CA SER A 242 -0.25 12.41 -4.59
C SER A 242 -1.73 12.56 -4.97
N ALA A 243 -2.62 11.78 -4.34
CA ALA A 243 -4.05 11.79 -4.62
C ALA A 243 -4.85 12.64 -3.61
N LEU A 244 -4.23 13.07 -2.50
CA LEU A 244 -4.87 13.96 -1.53
C LEU A 244 -5.14 15.35 -2.13
N ASN A 245 -6.29 15.91 -1.74
CA ASN A 245 -6.59 17.30 -2.04
C ASN A 245 -5.64 18.27 -1.30
N ARG A 246 -5.56 19.50 -1.82
CA ARG A 246 -4.65 20.54 -1.29
C ARG A 246 -4.88 20.81 0.20
N ASN A 247 -6.14 20.89 0.62
CA ASN A 247 -6.51 21.18 2.01
C ASN A 247 -5.97 20.09 2.97
N SER A 248 -6.11 18.81 2.61
CA SER A 248 -5.63 17.68 3.40
C SER A 248 -4.11 17.68 3.53
N LEU A 249 -3.40 17.96 2.42
CA LEU A 249 -1.95 18.13 2.45
C LEU A 249 -1.51 19.31 3.30
N ASP A 250 -2.25 20.41 3.27
CA ASP A 250 -1.95 21.59 4.08
C ASP A 250 -2.15 21.32 5.58
N PHE A 251 -3.14 20.50 5.98
CA PHE A 251 -3.26 20.05 7.37
C PHE A 251 -2.06 19.22 7.84
N LEU A 252 -1.58 18.28 7.01
CA LEU A 252 -0.36 17.52 7.32
C LEU A 252 0.87 18.44 7.40
N GLN A 253 0.94 19.45 6.53
CA GLN A 253 2.02 20.44 6.57
C GLN A 253 1.96 21.30 7.83
N ILE A 254 0.77 21.70 8.29
CA ILE A 254 0.58 22.43 9.54
C ILE A 254 1.05 21.57 10.72
N LEU A 255 0.66 20.29 10.76
CA LEU A 255 1.13 19.34 11.77
C LEU A 255 2.66 19.25 11.77
N GLN A 256 3.29 19.03 10.61
CA GLN A 256 4.75 19.00 10.50
C GLN A 256 5.40 20.29 11.02
N ASN A 257 4.81 21.45 10.72
CA ASN A 257 5.32 22.73 11.20
C ASN A 257 5.17 22.89 12.72
N LYS A 258 4.14 22.32 13.35
CA LYS A 258 4.00 22.31 14.82
C LYS A 258 5.11 21.47 15.46
N VAL A 259 5.41 20.30 14.89
CA VAL A 259 6.53 19.45 15.33
C VAL A 259 7.87 20.18 15.18
N ALA A 260 8.12 20.81 14.02
CA ALA A 260 9.34 21.56 13.77
C ALA A 260 9.56 22.66 14.83
N ARG A 261 8.51 23.44 15.14
CA ARG A 261 8.57 24.48 16.18
C ARG A 261 8.85 23.93 17.56
N LEU A 262 8.28 22.76 17.90
CA LEU A 262 8.54 22.11 19.17
C LEU A 262 10.02 21.70 19.31
N ILE A 263 10.62 21.16 18.25
CA ILE A 263 12.04 20.75 18.25
C ILE A 263 12.97 21.97 18.34
N VAL A 264 12.71 23.00 17.56
CA VAL A 264 13.51 24.24 17.57
C VAL A 264 13.34 24.98 18.90
N GLY A 265 12.12 24.93 19.47
CA GLY A 265 11.76 25.62 20.71
C GLY A 265 11.38 27.08 20.48
N CYS A 266 10.62 27.37 19.42
CA CYS A 266 10.22 28.74 19.06
C CYS A 266 8.68 28.92 19.03
N LYS A 267 8.23 30.15 19.20
CA LYS A 267 6.81 30.54 19.05
C LYS A 267 6.41 30.66 17.58
N ILE A 268 5.11 30.81 17.34
CA ILE A 268 4.54 30.80 15.98
C ILE A 268 4.98 31.98 15.11
N HIS A 269 5.20 33.15 15.71
CA HIS A 269 5.56 34.40 15.04
C HIS A 269 7.08 34.62 14.92
N GLU A 270 7.89 33.82 15.63
CA GLU A 270 9.34 34.03 15.71
C GLU A 270 10.08 33.57 14.45
N LYS A 271 9.60 32.51 13.79
CA LYS A 271 10.25 31.94 12.61
C LYS A 271 9.22 31.58 11.54
N SER A 272 9.53 31.95 10.30
CA SER A 272 8.82 31.53 9.11
C SER A 272 8.95 30.02 8.88
N ARG A 273 8.05 29.46 8.06
CA ARG A 273 8.14 28.04 7.65
C ARG A 273 9.50 27.71 7.02
N LYS A 274 10.02 28.60 6.17
CA LYS A 274 11.25 28.38 5.42
C LYS A 274 12.46 28.33 6.36
N GLU A 275 12.53 29.23 7.33
CA GLU A 275 13.61 29.26 8.34
C GLU A 275 13.59 27.99 9.20
N LEU A 276 12.42 27.57 9.68
CA LEU A 276 12.28 26.33 10.46
C LEU A 276 12.77 25.10 9.70
N HIS A 277 12.40 25.00 8.43
CA HIS A 277 12.75 23.84 7.60
C HIS A 277 14.23 23.86 7.22
N ASN A 278 14.81 25.03 6.96
CA ASN A 278 16.24 25.17 6.70
C ASN A 278 17.08 24.78 7.93
N GLU A 279 16.74 25.27 9.12
CA GLU A 279 17.47 24.97 10.35
C GLU A 279 17.44 23.46 10.70
N LEU A 280 16.32 22.79 10.45
CA LEU A 280 16.18 21.36 10.70
C LEU A 280 16.68 20.48 9.54
N ASN A 281 17.02 21.06 8.39
CA ASN A 281 17.21 20.35 7.12
C ASN A 281 16.00 19.46 6.77
N TRP A 282 14.80 20.01 6.91
CA TRP A 282 13.55 19.32 6.64
C TRP A 282 12.98 19.69 5.29
N LEU A 283 12.46 18.67 4.60
CA LEU A 283 11.59 18.86 3.45
C LEU A 283 10.14 19.07 3.92
N THR A 284 9.39 19.90 3.20
CA THR A 284 7.92 20.00 3.34
C THR A 284 7.26 18.66 3.04
N VAL A 285 6.04 18.44 3.53
CA VAL A 285 5.27 17.20 3.28
C VAL A 285 5.18 16.92 1.77
N ARG A 286 4.88 17.94 0.96
CA ARG A 286 4.81 17.81 -0.49
C ARG A 286 6.17 17.44 -1.10
N GLN A 287 7.25 18.12 -0.69
CA GLN A 287 8.59 17.78 -1.17
C GLN A 287 9.01 16.36 -0.77
N ARG A 288 8.62 15.88 0.41
CA ARG A 288 8.88 14.50 0.85
C ARG A 288 8.18 13.49 -0.04
N ILE A 289 6.88 13.69 -0.31
CA ILE A 289 6.12 12.84 -1.24
C ILE A 289 6.79 12.85 -2.61
N HIS A 290 7.14 14.03 -3.15
CA HIS A 290 7.82 14.13 -4.46
C HIS A 290 9.17 13.41 -4.46
N MET A 291 9.98 13.59 -3.42
CA MET A 291 11.27 12.93 -3.31
C MET A 291 11.13 11.41 -3.26
N ARG A 292 10.21 10.87 -2.44
CA ARG A 292 9.99 9.41 -2.38
C ARG A 292 9.47 8.86 -3.70
N THR A 293 8.53 9.55 -4.34
CA THR A 293 8.04 9.18 -5.66
C THR A 293 9.17 9.19 -6.70
N ALA A 294 10.02 10.21 -6.69
CA ALA A 294 11.19 10.29 -7.57
C ALA A 294 12.19 9.14 -7.31
N MET A 295 12.42 8.76 -6.06
CA MET A 295 13.26 7.61 -5.71
C MET A 295 12.69 6.29 -6.25
N ILE A 296 11.38 6.06 -6.15
CA ILE A 296 10.72 4.88 -6.72
C ILE A 296 10.86 4.87 -8.24
N ILE A 297 10.62 6.00 -8.90
CA ILE A 297 10.76 6.13 -10.36
C ILE A 297 12.21 5.90 -10.80
N HIS A 298 13.18 6.46 -10.08
CA HIS A 298 14.60 6.26 -10.38
C HIS A 298 14.97 4.79 -10.24
N ARG A 299 14.56 4.13 -9.15
CA ARG A 299 14.78 2.69 -8.96
C ARG A 299 14.18 1.89 -10.12
N THR A 300 12.96 2.25 -10.50
CA THR A 300 12.22 1.66 -11.60
C THR A 300 12.96 1.76 -12.94
N LEU A 301 13.36 2.95 -13.34
CA LEU A 301 13.97 3.20 -14.65
C LEU A 301 15.35 2.57 -14.83
N TYR A 302 16.17 2.54 -13.77
CA TYR A 302 17.57 2.13 -13.86
C TYR A 302 17.82 0.67 -13.50
N TRP A 303 17.09 0.14 -12.52
CA TRP A 303 17.39 -1.18 -11.96
C TRP A 303 16.51 -2.29 -12.55
N LYS A 304 15.52 -1.94 -13.39
CA LYS A 304 14.60 -2.86 -14.10
C LYS A 304 14.15 -4.03 -13.21
N GLU A 305 13.86 -3.74 -11.95
CA GLU A 305 13.41 -4.73 -10.99
C GLU A 305 12.07 -5.32 -11.47
N PRO A 306 11.76 -6.60 -11.22
CA PRO A 306 10.56 -7.25 -11.77
C PRO A 306 9.24 -6.50 -11.50
N PHE A 307 9.09 -5.89 -10.32
CA PHE A 307 7.94 -5.03 -9.96
C PHE A 307 7.84 -3.76 -10.83
N THR A 308 8.99 -3.27 -11.24
CA THR A 308 9.12 -1.99 -11.94
C THR A 308 8.88 -2.11 -13.43
N ILE A 309 8.71 -3.31 -14.00
CA ILE A 309 8.37 -3.48 -15.42
C ILE A 309 6.98 -2.91 -15.73
N TYR A 310 6.00 -3.15 -14.86
CA TYR A 310 4.66 -2.57 -14.97
C TYR A 310 4.72 -1.03 -14.88
N LEU A 311 5.36 -0.52 -13.82
CA LEU A 311 5.50 0.92 -13.60
C LEU A 311 6.35 1.58 -14.69
N CYS A 312 7.40 0.93 -15.19
CA CYS A 312 8.23 1.34 -16.31
C CYS A 312 7.40 1.40 -17.58
N ASN A 313 6.70 0.33 -17.94
CA ASN A 313 5.89 0.30 -19.16
C ASN A 313 4.84 1.41 -19.14
N PHE A 314 4.25 1.68 -17.98
CA PHE A 314 3.33 2.79 -17.78
C PHE A 314 4.00 4.17 -17.86
N ILE A 315 5.14 4.38 -17.19
CA ILE A 315 5.92 5.62 -17.30
C ILE A 315 6.29 5.86 -18.76
N LEU A 316 6.74 4.83 -19.46
CA LEU A 316 7.19 4.90 -20.84
C LEU A 316 6.06 5.10 -21.83
N SER A 317 4.91 4.45 -21.65
CA SER A 317 3.72 4.63 -22.50
C SER A 317 3.11 6.02 -22.32
N SER A 318 3.18 6.58 -21.11
CA SER A 318 2.64 7.90 -20.78
C SER A 318 3.55 9.06 -21.22
N LEU A 319 4.82 8.81 -21.55
CA LEU A 319 5.75 9.84 -22.03
C LEU A 319 5.54 10.14 -23.52
N PRO A 320 5.64 11.40 -23.95
CA PRO A 320 5.64 11.75 -25.36
C PRO A 320 6.88 11.17 -26.05
N MET A 321 6.74 10.79 -27.33
CA MET A 321 7.73 10.03 -28.10
C MET A 321 9.14 10.65 -28.10
N ASN A 322 9.22 11.98 -28.16
CA ASN A 322 10.48 12.74 -28.11
C ASN A 322 11.28 12.54 -26.81
N MET A 323 10.62 12.26 -25.68
CA MET A 323 11.28 11.99 -24.39
C MET A 323 11.67 10.51 -24.21
N ARG A 324 11.20 9.62 -25.09
CA ARG A 324 11.58 8.19 -25.06
C ARG A 324 13.00 7.96 -25.59
N GLN A 325 13.55 8.91 -26.36
CA GLN A 325 14.83 8.80 -27.07
C GLN A 325 15.97 9.67 -26.48
N ASP A 326 15.73 10.42 -25.39
CA ASP A 326 16.69 11.39 -24.83
C ASP A 326 17.69 10.74 -23.83
N PRO A 327 19.01 10.97 -23.94
CA PRO A 327 20.02 10.48 -22.99
C PRO A 327 19.93 11.09 -21.58
N HIS A 328 19.32 12.27 -21.38
CA HIS A 328 19.03 12.86 -20.06
C HIS A 328 17.68 12.40 -19.46
N ARG A 329 17.25 11.20 -19.86
CA ARG A 329 15.93 10.58 -19.60
C ARG A 329 15.40 10.76 -18.18
N SER A 330 16.20 10.50 -17.15
CA SER A 330 15.70 10.38 -15.78
C SER A 330 15.14 11.67 -15.19
N VAL A 331 15.81 12.81 -15.36
CA VAL A 331 15.38 14.08 -14.76
C VAL A 331 14.12 14.60 -15.46
N LYS A 332 14.05 14.52 -16.79
CA LYS A 332 12.88 14.94 -17.57
C LYS A 332 11.69 14.02 -17.36
N VAL A 333 11.91 12.70 -17.28
CA VAL A 333 10.86 11.72 -17.00
C VAL A 333 10.31 11.87 -15.59
N ILE A 334 11.16 11.99 -14.57
CA ILE A 334 10.73 12.25 -13.20
C ILE A 334 9.96 13.57 -13.14
N SER A 335 10.46 14.63 -13.79
CA SER A 335 9.79 15.93 -13.82
C SER A 335 8.45 15.93 -14.58
N TYR A 336 8.34 15.21 -15.68
CA TYR A 336 7.11 15.04 -16.45
C TYR A 336 6.08 14.20 -15.69
N TYR A 337 6.52 13.12 -15.05
CA TYR A 337 5.66 12.23 -14.31
C TYR A 337 5.19 12.86 -12.99
N LEU A 338 6.05 13.60 -12.28
CA LEU A 338 5.68 14.45 -11.15
C LEU A 338 4.80 15.65 -11.55
N ARG A 339 4.76 16.05 -12.83
CA ARG A 339 3.82 17.07 -13.32
C ARG A 339 2.49 16.44 -13.75
N ASN A 340 2.52 15.37 -14.54
CA ASN A 340 1.35 14.83 -15.23
C ASN A 340 0.61 13.74 -14.46
N LEU A 341 1.25 12.94 -13.60
CA LEU A 341 0.52 12.03 -12.70
C LEU A 341 -0.29 12.83 -11.67
N PHE A 342 0.27 13.95 -11.20
CA PHE A 342 -0.41 14.90 -10.31
C PHE A 342 -1.51 15.69 -11.01
N ILE A 343 -1.41 15.92 -12.33
CA ILE A 343 -2.45 16.59 -13.13
C ILE A 343 -3.55 15.60 -13.54
N ARG A 344 -3.22 14.38 -14.00
CA ARG A 344 -4.22 13.34 -14.36
C ARG A 344 -5.03 12.86 -13.15
N ARG A 345 -4.37 12.62 -12.01
CA ARG A 345 -5.07 12.32 -10.73
C ARG A 345 -5.91 13.49 -10.21
N LYS A 346 -5.62 14.72 -10.66
CA LYS A 346 -6.35 15.95 -10.28
C LYS A 346 -7.49 16.28 -11.26
N HIS A 347 -7.34 15.99 -12.55
CA HIS A 347 -8.39 16.19 -13.56
C HIS A 347 -9.65 15.39 -13.20
N PHE A 348 -9.52 14.11 -12.84
CA PHE A 348 -10.69 13.29 -12.51
C PHE A 348 -11.41 13.70 -11.20
N LEU A 349 -10.71 14.35 -10.26
CA LEU A 349 -11.29 14.82 -9.00
C LEU A 349 -11.87 16.25 -9.07
N LEU A 350 -11.53 17.03 -10.10
CA LEU A 350 -11.96 18.42 -10.26
C LEU A 350 -12.84 18.67 -11.49
N GLU A 351 -12.88 17.79 -12.49
CA GLU A 351 -13.66 18.00 -13.74
C GLU A 351 -15.19 17.87 -13.59
N ARG A 352 -15.75 17.84 -12.37
CA ARG A 352 -17.21 17.83 -12.16
C ARG A 352 -17.68 18.71 -11.01
N LEU A 353 -17.12 19.91 -10.90
CA LEU A 353 -17.84 21.03 -10.29
C LEU A 353 -18.16 22.02 -11.42
N PRO A 354 -19.40 22.48 -11.57
CA PRO A 354 -19.71 23.53 -12.54
C PRO A 354 -18.87 24.76 -12.19
N GLU A 355 -18.34 25.39 -13.23
CA GLU A 355 -17.74 26.72 -13.11
C GLU A 355 -18.80 27.65 -12.54
N GLU A 356 -18.56 28.15 -11.32
CA GLU A 356 -19.25 29.32 -10.81
C GLU A 356 -18.23 30.44 -10.67
N GLU A 357 -18.60 31.54 -11.34
CA GLU A 357 -18.04 32.87 -11.58
C GLU A 357 -17.04 33.46 -10.57
#